data_AF-A0A952EA58-F1
#
_entry.id   AF-A0A952EA58-F1
#
_cell.length_a   1.000
_cell.length_b   1.000
_cell.length_c   1.000
_cell.angle_alpha   90.00
_cell.angle_beta   90.00
_cell.angle_gamma   90.00
#
_symmetry.space_group_name_H-M   'P 1'
#
loop_
_entity.id
_entity.type
_entity.pdbx_description
1 polymer ?
#
loop_
_entity_poly.entity_id
_entity_poly.type
_entity_poly.pdbx_seq_one_letter_code
_entity_poly.pdbx_strand_id
1 'polypeptide(L)'
;MRREVQEEIYINTDYDSNVVALLYDDSNEVGRVHFGIIHVLNLLEPKVRKREKSINEPEFMSLDDLKRNVEQYENWSQICIENIDRLLQVM
;
A
#
# COMPACT_ATOMS: atom_id res chain seq x y z
N MET A 1 7.72 -9.71 0.96
CA MET A 1 7.63 -8.28 0.60
C MET A 1 8.46 -7.96 -0.65
N ARG A 2 9.80 -7.81 -0.60
CA ARG A 2 10.58 -7.31 -1.77
C ARG A 2 10.34 -8.07 -3.09
N ARG A 3 10.27 -9.40 -3.04
CA ARG A 3 9.97 -10.23 -4.23
C ARG A 3 8.59 -9.89 -4.80
N GLU A 4 7.55 -9.86 -3.97
CA GLU A 4 6.16 -9.56 -4.38
C GLU A 4 6.06 -8.19 -5.07
N VAL A 5 6.60 -7.14 -4.45
CA VAL A 5 6.61 -5.78 -5.03
C VAL A 5 7.30 -5.77 -6.40
N GLN A 6 8.41 -6.50 -6.53
CA GLN A 6 9.14 -6.59 -7.80
C GLN A 6 8.39 -7.39 -8.87
N GLU A 7 7.48 -8.30 -8.51
CA GLU A 7 6.65 -9.04 -9.46
C GLU A 7 5.55 -8.15 -10.04
N GLU A 8 4.99 -7.24 -9.23
CA GLU A 8 3.88 -6.37 -9.60
C GLU A 8 4.31 -5.06 -10.30
N ILE A 9 5.37 -4.40 -9.79
CA ILE A 9 5.80 -3.07 -10.25
C ILE A 9 7.33 -2.93 -10.37
N TYR A 10 7.76 -2.01 -11.22
CA TYR A 10 9.12 -1.49 -11.26
C TYR A 10 9.21 -0.19 -10.48
N ILE A 11 10.19 -0.08 -9.59
CA ILE A 11 10.55 1.16 -8.88
C ILE A 11 11.92 1.59 -9.41
N ASN A 12 11.96 2.66 -10.21
CA ASN A 12 13.16 3.14 -10.90
C ASN A 12 13.74 4.39 -10.24
N THR A 13 13.85 4.35 -8.91
CA THR A 13 14.46 5.37 -8.06
C THR A 13 14.96 4.69 -6.79
N ASP A 14 15.81 5.37 -6.03
CA ASP A 14 16.18 4.92 -4.69
C ASP A 14 14.99 5.08 -3.74
N TYR A 15 14.87 4.17 -2.78
CA TYR A 15 13.82 4.22 -1.77
C TYR A 15 14.24 3.53 -0.47
N ASP A 16 13.67 4.02 0.63
CA ASP A 16 13.71 3.34 1.92
C ASP A 16 12.44 2.51 2.12
N SER A 17 12.54 1.42 2.88
CA SER A 17 11.40 0.59 3.24
C SER A 17 11.33 0.35 4.74
N ASN A 18 10.23 0.78 5.34
CA ASN A 18 10.00 0.68 6.78
C ASN A 18 8.80 -0.22 7.07
N VAL A 19 8.95 -1.14 8.01
CA VAL A 19 7.80 -1.85 8.60
C VAL A 19 7.17 -0.91 9.62
N VAL A 20 5.91 -0.52 9.41
CA VAL A 20 5.23 0.49 10.23
C VAL A 20 4.12 -0.08 11.09
N ALA A 21 3.54 -1.22 10.71
CA ALA A 21 2.46 -1.86 11.44
C ALA A 21 2.31 -3.34 11.12
N LEU A 22 1.56 -4.03 11.97
CA LEU A 22 0.98 -5.34 11.71
C LEU A 22 -0.53 -5.15 11.53
N LEU A 23 -1.12 -5.85 10.56
CA LEU A 23 -2.55 -5.77 10.26
C LEU A 23 -3.16 -7.17 10.44
N TYR A 24 -4.16 -7.23 11.31
CA TYR A 24 -5.05 -8.36 11.45
C TYR A 24 -6.48 -7.83 11.42
N ASP A 25 -7.33 -8.48 10.65
CA ASP A 25 -8.73 -8.09 10.46
C ASP A 25 -9.60 -9.35 10.44
N ASP A 26 -10.49 -9.48 11.42
CA ASP A 26 -11.38 -10.64 11.57
C ASP A 26 -12.80 -10.40 11.01
N SER A 27 -13.05 -9.25 10.39
CA SER A 27 -14.36 -8.83 9.89
C SER A 27 -14.94 -9.72 8.79
N ASN A 28 -14.09 -10.41 8.01
CA ASN A 28 -14.49 -11.25 6.88
C ASN A 28 -13.70 -12.57 6.80
N GLU A 29 -14.16 -13.51 5.97
CA GLU A 29 -13.55 -14.86 5.85
C GLU A 29 -12.09 -14.83 5.41
N VAL A 30 -11.74 -13.94 4.48
CA VAL A 30 -10.38 -13.83 3.96
C VAL A 30 -9.47 -13.21 5.02
N GLY A 31 -9.88 -12.11 5.64
CA GLY A 31 -9.11 -11.43 6.68
C GLY A 31 -8.75 -12.35 7.85
N ARG A 32 -9.68 -13.18 8.31
CA ARG A 32 -9.47 -14.10 9.44
C ARG A 32 -8.30 -15.08 9.27
N VAL A 33 -7.92 -15.38 8.04
CA VAL A 33 -6.84 -16.33 7.72
C VAL A 33 -5.56 -15.65 7.21
N HIS A 34 -5.53 -14.32 7.16
CA HIS A 34 -4.37 -13.55 6.72
C HIS A 34 -3.83 -12.65 7.83
N PHE A 35 -2.51 -12.53 7.86
CA PHE A 35 -1.80 -11.64 8.76
C PHE A 35 -0.86 -10.74 7.95
N GLY A 36 -1.12 -9.45 7.95
CA GLY A 36 -0.43 -8.45 7.15
C GLY A 36 0.75 -7.82 7.90
N ILE A 37 1.84 -7.57 7.18
CA ILE A 37 2.93 -6.71 7.62
C ILE A 37 2.90 -5.48 6.71
N ILE A 38 2.63 -4.31 7.28
CA ILE A 38 2.48 -3.08 6.51
C ILE A 38 3.84 -2.42 6.36
N HIS A 39 4.23 -2.22 5.11
CA HIS A 39 5.45 -1.52 4.73
C HIS A 39 5.10 -0.18 4.09
N VAL A 40 5.85 0.87 4.44
CA VAL A 40 5.85 2.13 3.71
C VAL A 40 7.16 2.21 2.93
N LEU A 41 7.05 2.46 1.62
CA LEU A 41 8.18 2.68 0.74
C LEU A 41 8.28 4.18 0.46
N ASN A 42 9.36 4.80 0.95
CA ASN A 42 9.61 6.23 0.74
C ASN A 42 10.55 6.40 -0.46
N LEU A 43 10.00 6.86 -1.57
CA LEU A 43 10.72 6.97 -2.84
C LEU A 43 11.32 8.37 -3.00
N LEU A 44 12.54 8.44 -3.52
CA LEU A 44 13.18 9.72 -3.85
C LEU A 44 12.47 10.44 -5.01
N GLU A 45 11.94 9.69 -5.98
CA GLU A 45 11.18 10.20 -7.12
C GLU A 45 9.97 9.29 -7.43
N PRO A 46 8.85 9.81 -7.98
CA PRO A 46 7.65 9.01 -8.29
C PRO A 46 7.81 8.16 -9.57
N LYS A 47 8.93 7.43 -9.71
CA LYS A 47 9.28 6.63 -10.89
C LYS A 47 8.83 5.17 -10.74
N VAL A 48 7.51 4.97 -10.65
CA VAL A 48 6.90 3.64 -10.58
C VAL A 48 6.21 3.28 -11.89
N ARG A 49 6.37 2.04 -12.37
CA ARG A 49 5.68 1.52 -13.55
C ARG A 49 5.13 0.13 -13.26
N LYS A 50 3.95 -0.20 -13.80
CA LYS A 50 3.44 -1.57 -13.73
C LYS A 50 4.38 -2.57 -14.41
N ARG A 51 4.43 -3.77 -13.85
CA ARG A 51 5.05 -4.95 -14.45
C ARG A 51 4.01 -6.01 -14.76
N GLU A 52 3.02 -6.18 -13.89
CA GLU A 52 1.94 -7.14 -14.10
C GLU A 52 0.81 -6.59 -14.98
N LYS A 53 0.16 -7.47 -15.75
CA LYS A 53 -0.94 -7.11 -16.65
C LYS A 53 -2.25 -6.77 -15.93
N SER A 54 -2.44 -7.30 -14.71
CA SER A 54 -3.60 -7.06 -13.86
C SER A 54 -3.70 -5.59 -13.42
N ILE A 55 -2.56 -4.89 -13.32
CA ILE A 55 -2.51 -3.46 -13.02
C ILE A 55 -2.86 -2.68 -14.29
N ASN A 56 -3.95 -1.92 -14.24
CA ASN A 56 -4.41 -1.13 -15.38
C ASN A 56 -3.67 0.20 -15.45
N GLU A 57 -3.97 1.11 -14.53
CA GLU A 57 -3.54 2.51 -14.55
C GLU A 57 -2.92 2.87 -13.19
N PRO A 58 -1.61 2.62 -12.97
CA PRO A 58 -0.95 2.99 -11.73
C PRO A 58 -0.74 4.51 -11.68
N GLU A 59 -1.17 5.14 -10.59
CA GLU A 59 -1.05 6.58 -10.37
C GLU A 59 -0.65 6.89 -8.92
N PHE A 60 0.12 7.98 -8.74
CA PHE A 60 0.34 8.57 -7.43
C PHE A 60 -0.78 9.57 -7.13
N MET A 61 -1.53 9.31 -6.05
CA MET A 61 -2.63 10.18 -5.61
C MET A 61 -2.27 10.93 -4.34
N SER A 62 -2.93 12.08 -4.12
CA SER A 62 -2.83 12.80 -2.86
C SER A 62 -3.53 12.04 -1.74
N LEU A 63 -3.12 12.26 -0.48
CA LEU A 63 -3.78 11.67 0.68
C LEU A 63 -5.24 12.09 0.80
N ASP A 64 -5.56 13.32 0.41
CA ASP A 64 -6.93 13.83 0.41
C ASP A 64 -7.80 13.08 -0.60
N ASP A 65 -7.28 12.81 -1.80
CA ASP A 65 -8.02 12.08 -2.83
C ASP A 65 -8.20 10.61 -2.46
N LEU A 66 -7.21 9.97 -1.82
CA LEU A 66 -7.35 8.64 -1.24
C LEU A 66 -8.47 8.58 -0.20
N LYS A 67 -8.46 9.51 0.76
CA LYS A 67 -9.48 9.57 1.82
C LYS A 67 -10.88 9.84 1.27
N ARG A 68 -11.01 10.73 0.28
CA ARG A 68 -12.29 11.03 -0.38
C ARG A 68 -12.92 9.83 -1.08
N ASN A 69 -12.11 8.91 -1.58
CA ASN A 69 -12.55 7.75 -2.34
C ASN A 69 -12.40 6.43 -1.58
N VAL A 70 -12.23 6.47 -0.25
CA VAL A 70 -11.89 5.30 0.58
C VAL A 70 -12.80 4.10 0.32
N GLU A 71 -14.11 4.33 0.19
CA GLU A 71 -15.12 3.29 -0.01
C GLU A 71 -14.95 2.50 -1.33
N GLN A 72 -14.21 3.03 -2.31
CA GLN A 72 -13.97 2.37 -3.60
C GLN A 72 -12.86 1.31 -3.53
N TYR A 73 -12.05 1.32 -2.47
CA TYR A 73 -10.94 0.38 -2.31
C TYR A 73 -11.36 -0.90 -1.60
N GLU A 74 -10.53 -1.94 -1.73
CA GLU A 74 -10.72 -3.17 -0.98
C GLU A 74 -10.44 -2.99 0.52
N ASN A 75 -10.98 -3.90 1.34
CA ASN A 75 -11.03 -3.78 2.79
C ASN A 75 -9.69 -3.46 3.48
N TRP A 76 -8.59 -4.15 3.15
CA TRP A 76 -7.29 -3.84 3.77
C TRP A 76 -6.71 -2.48 3.33
N SER A 77 -7.02 -2.05 2.11
CA SER A 77 -6.66 -0.72 1.62
C SER A 77 -7.46 0.35 2.38
N GLN A 78 -8.74 0.13 2.64
CA GLN A 78 -9.56 1.02 3.46
C GLN A 78 -8.97 1.18 4.87
N ILE A 79 -8.67 0.07 5.55
CA ILE A 79 -8.04 0.09 6.89
C ILE A 79 -6.74 0.90 6.88
N CYS A 80 -5.89 0.72 5.86
CA CYS A 80 -4.65 1.48 5.72
C CYS A 80 -4.89 2.97 5.48
N ILE A 81 -5.85 3.34 4.61
CA ILE A 81 -6.16 4.74 4.28
C ILE A 81 -6.76 5.47 5.49
N GLU A 82 -7.67 4.85 6.23
CA GLU A 82 -8.27 5.42 7.45
C GLU A 82 -7.23 5.69 8.55
N ASN A 83 -6.17 4.89 8.59
CA ASN A 83 -5.09 5.01 9.57
C ASN A 83 -3.81 5.65 9.00
N ILE A 84 -3.87 6.23 7.78
CA ILE A 84 -2.68 6.61 7.03
C ILE A 84 -1.79 7.63 7.76
N ASP A 85 -2.40 8.58 8.46
CA ASP A 85 -1.65 9.60 9.21
C ASP A 85 -0.81 8.96 10.33
N ARG A 86 -1.33 7.91 10.98
CA ARG A 86 -0.59 7.15 11.99
C ARG A 86 0.49 6.26 11.37
N LEU A 87 0.22 5.67 10.21
CA LEU A 87 1.19 4.82 9.51
C LEU A 87 2.40 5.62 9.00
N LEU A 88 2.19 6.88 8.59
CA LEU A 88 3.24 7.76 8.09
C LEU A 88 4.02 8.49 9.19
N GLN A 89 3.53 8.52 10.44
CA GLN A 89 4.25 9.12 11.59
C GLN A 89 5.54 8.37 11.99
N VAL A 90 5.74 7.14 11.50
CA VAL A 90 6.88 6.28 11.82
C VAL A 90 8.06 6.50 10.85
N MET A 91 7.95 7.50 9.96
CA MET A 91 8.97 7.89 8.97
C MET A 91 9.89 8.98 9.47
#